data_AF-J3I0V2-F1
#
_entry.id   AF-J3I0V2-F1
#
_cell.length_a   1.000
_cell.length_b   1.000
_cell.length_c   1.000
_cell.angle_alpha   90.00
_cell.angle_beta   90.00
_cell.angle_gamma   90.00
#
_symmetry.space_group_name_H-M   'P 1'
#
loop_
_entity.id
_entity.type
_entity.pdbx_description
1 polymer ?
#
loop_
_entity_poly.entity_id
_entity_poly.type
_entity_poly.pdbx_seq_one_letter_code
_entity_poly.pdbx_strand_id
1 'polypeptide(L)'
;MSDTEWYPADWVDETCPPAKKAPAEYIVPIETGFELGYVRTGDAAAAKFAAHYNTIYNQPLSLGDVVDFISCERLGDVDVTLRRDGTYVLHGTLPRVYNALIVDGDIDTLCDSFEEMTRRIQGRGWDELGTLLLTDVDERRMSMSFANWSDPVPYLFEIVDGKPVFTPVPVAKQ
;
A
#
# COMPACT_ATOMS: atom_id res chain seq x y z
N MET A 1 15.27 -0.16 12.53
CA MET A 1 15.63 -0.35 11.11
C MET A 1 14.34 -0.07 10.37
N SER A 2 14.30 0.94 9.48
CA SER A 2 13.05 1.22 8.75
C SER A 2 12.85 0.10 7.74
N ASP A 3 11.72 -0.59 7.82
CA ASP A 3 11.27 -1.54 6.81
C ASP A 3 10.61 -0.76 5.67
N THR A 4 11.40 0.10 5.02
CA THR A 4 10.90 0.89 3.89
C THR A 4 10.56 -0.05 2.73
N GLU A 5 9.31 0.04 2.31
CA GLU A 5 8.68 -0.73 1.27
C GLU A 5 8.43 0.18 0.05
N TRP A 6 8.55 -0.36 -1.16
CA TRP A 6 8.37 0.40 -2.39
C TRP A 6 7.25 -0.18 -3.23
N TYR A 7 6.54 0.70 -3.93
CA TYR A 7 5.45 0.37 -4.84
C TYR A 7 5.49 1.27 -6.08
N PRO A 8 5.14 0.78 -7.28
CA PRO A 8 4.72 1.66 -8.37
C PRO A 8 3.50 2.47 -7.93
N ALA A 9 3.54 3.79 -8.13
CA ALA A 9 2.52 4.71 -7.61
C ALA A 9 1.11 4.37 -8.14
N ASP A 10 1.01 4.02 -9.42
CA ASP A 10 -0.25 3.65 -10.09
C ASP A 10 -0.90 2.36 -9.54
N TRP A 11 -0.21 1.61 -8.69
CA TRP A 11 -0.74 0.38 -8.09
C TRP A 11 -1.32 0.60 -6.69
N VAL A 12 -1.21 1.81 -6.15
CA VAL A 12 -1.63 2.16 -4.79
C VAL A 12 -2.93 2.97 -4.86
N ASP A 13 -4.04 2.25 -4.99
CA ASP A 13 -5.39 2.82 -4.96
C ASP A 13 -6.32 1.94 -4.10
N GLU A 14 -6.67 0.71 -4.53
CA GLU A 14 -7.66 -0.16 -3.84
C GLU A 14 -7.15 -1.57 -3.41
N THR A 15 -6.15 -2.13 -4.09
CA THR A 15 -5.53 -3.41 -3.71
C THR A 15 -4.08 -3.41 -4.19
N CYS A 16 -3.15 -3.31 -3.24
CA CYS A 16 -1.73 -3.30 -3.53
C CYS A 16 -1.20 -4.75 -3.64
N PRO A 17 -0.44 -5.10 -4.69
CA PRO A 17 0.42 -6.29 -4.60
C PRO A 17 1.41 -6.11 -3.45
N PRO A 18 2.02 -7.19 -2.91
CA PRO A 18 2.96 -7.03 -1.82
C PRO A 18 4.14 -6.13 -2.21
N ALA A 19 4.69 -5.40 -1.25
CA ALA A 19 5.76 -4.46 -1.53
C ALA A 19 7.08 -5.16 -1.83
N LYS A 20 7.99 -4.45 -2.50
CA LYS A 20 9.40 -4.88 -2.63
C LYS A 20 10.33 -3.92 -1.90
N LYS A 21 11.56 -4.36 -1.62
CA LYS A 21 12.53 -3.54 -0.85
C LYS A 21 13.19 -2.44 -1.70
N ALA A 22 13.07 -2.51 -3.03
CA ALA A 22 13.56 -1.48 -3.94
C ALA A 22 12.80 -1.49 -5.29
N PRO A 23 12.75 -0.35 -6.01
CA PRO A 23 12.18 -0.26 -7.36
C PRO A 23 12.75 -1.28 -8.36
N ALA A 24 14.06 -1.54 -8.30
CA ALA A 24 14.74 -2.46 -9.21
C ALA A 24 14.22 -3.92 -9.11
N GLU A 25 13.64 -4.32 -7.99
CA GLU A 25 13.09 -5.66 -7.82
C GLU A 25 11.79 -5.87 -8.61
N TYR A 26 11.18 -4.80 -9.14
CA TYR A 26 10.03 -4.87 -10.04
C TYR A 26 10.42 -5.14 -11.50
N ILE A 27 11.70 -5.20 -11.84
CA ILE A 27 12.13 -5.53 -13.20
C ILE A 27 12.09 -7.06 -13.39
N VAL A 28 11.22 -7.53 -14.27
CA VAL A 28 11.09 -8.95 -14.61
C VAL A 28 11.66 -9.18 -16.02
N PRO A 29 12.71 -10.00 -16.17
CA PRO A 29 13.20 -10.37 -17.50
C PRO A 29 12.25 -11.38 -18.17
N ILE A 30 11.88 -11.10 -19.42
CA ILE A 30 11.08 -11.96 -20.29
C ILE A 30 11.89 -12.34 -21.54
N GLU A 31 11.36 -13.23 -22.38
CA GLU A 31 12.06 -13.72 -23.59
C GLU A 31 12.47 -12.59 -24.54
N THR A 32 11.65 -11.55 -24.65
CA THR A 32 11.83 -10.45 -25.62
C THR A 32 12.33 -9.14 -25.00
N GLY A 33 12.57 -9.07 -23.69
CA GLY A 33 12.91 -7.82 -23.02
C GLY A 33 12.66 -7.83 -21.51
N PHE A 34 12.07 -6.75 -20.99
CA PHE A 34 11.78 -6.56 -19.58
C PHE A 34 10.34 -6.10 -19.38
N GLU A 35 9.78 -6.42 -18.22
CA GLU A 35 8.50 -5.92 -17.74
C GLU A 35 8.68 -5.28 -16.36
N LEU A 36 7.88 -4.26 -16.08
CA LEU A 36 7.56 -3.87 -14.71
C LEU A 36 6.57 -4.90 -14.20
N GLY A 37 6.88 -5.63 -13.14
CA GLY A 37 6.07 -6.77 -12.74
C GLY A 37 6.36 -7.38 -11.38
N TYR A 38 5.45 -8.24 -10.95
CA TYR A 38 5.51 -8.86 -9.64
C TYR A 38 6.16 -10.24 -9.64
N VAL A 39 5.76 -11.11 -10.59
CA VAL A 39 6.20 -12.51 -10.66
C VAL A 39 6.90 -12.80 -11.99
N ARG A 40 7.95 -13.61 -11.93
CA ARG A 40 8.59 -14.18 -13.12
C ARG A 40 7.68 -15.23 -13.75
N THR A 41 7.45 -15.13 -15.05
CA THR A 41 6.76 -16.18 -15.82
C THR A 41 7.50 -17.51 -15.63
N GLY A 42 6.90 -18.47 -14.89
CA GLY A 42 7.45 -19.82 -14.67
C GLY A 42 7.65 -20.27 -13.22
N ASP A 43 7.38 -19.45 -12.20
CA ASP A 43 7.39 -19.92 -10.81
C ASP A 43 6.10 -20.70 -10.45
N ALA A 44 6.24 -22.00 -10.23
CA ALA A 44 5.14 -22.92 -9.94
C ALA A 44 4.46 -22.69 -8.58
N ALA A 45 5.18 -22.13 -7.59
CA ALA A 45 4.61 -21.78 -6.29
C ALA A 45 3.76 -20.49 -6.38
N ALA A 46 4.13 -19.61 -7.30
CA ALA A 46 3.40 -18.37 -7.57
C ALA A 46 2.25 -18.55 -8.57
N ALA A 47 2.24 -19.61 -9.40
CA ALA A 47 1.37 -19.75 -10.57
C ALA A 47 -0.15 -19.49 -10.38
N LYS A 48 -0.72 -19.80 -9.20
CA LYS A 48 -2.16 -19.59 -8.96
C LYS A 48 -2.51 -18.16 -8.54
N PHE A 49 -1.58 -17.46 -7.88
CA PHE A 49 -1.68 -16.02 -7.60
C PHE A 49 -1.20 -15.22 -8.82
N ALA A 50 -0.05 -15.58 -9.39
CA ALA A 50 0.61 -14.89 -10.50
C ALA A 50 -0.25 -14.75 -11.76
N ALA A 51 -1.09 -15.72 -12.13
CA ALA A 51 -1.85 -15.62 -13.38
C ALA A 51 -2.80 -14.40 -13.41
N HIS A 52 -3.48 -14.11 -12.31
CA HIS A 52 -4.38 -12.97 -12.20
C HIS A 52 -3.61 -11.64 -12.11
N TYR A 53 -2.59 -11.59 -11.25
CA TYR A 53 -1.80 -10.37 -11.04
C TYR A 53 -0.87 -10.04 -12.21
N ASN A 54 -0.28 -11.03 -12.90
CA ASN A 54 0.57 -10.78 -14.07
C ASN A 54 -0.21 -10.09 -15.18
N THR A 55 -1.48 -10.47 -15.40
CA THR A 55 -2.29 -9.86 -16.48
C THR A 55 -2.68 -8.42 -16.16
N ILE A 56 -2.78 -8.07 -14.87
CA ILE A 56 -3.26 -6.76 -14.41
C ILE A 56 -2.10 -5.79 -14.20
N TYR A 57 -1.00 -6.27 -13.60
CA TYR A 57 0.09 -5.42 -13.13
C TYR A 57 1.36 -5.51 -13.98
N ASN A 58 1.62 -6.61 -14.70
CA ASN A 58 2.83 -6.64 -15.51
C ASN A 58 2.66 -5.77 -16.76
N GLN A 59 3.61 -4.87 -16.99
CA GLN A 59 3.64 -3.98 -18.14
C GLN A 59 5.00 -4.05 -18.84
N PRO A 60 5.06 -4.16 -20.17
CA PRO A 60 6.32 -4.10 -20.91
C PRO A 60 7.09 -2.81 -20.60
N LEU A 61 8.41 -2.92 -20.42
CA LEU A 61 9.31 -1.79 -20.23
C LEU A 61 10.14 -1.52 -21.49
N SER A 62 10.19 -0.25 -21.89
CA SER A 62 11.05 0.28 -22.93
C SER A 62 12.14 1.16 -22.34
N LEU A 63 13.33 1.16 -22.94
CA LEU A 63 14.40 2.06 -22.52
C LEU A 63 13.94 3.51 -22.61
N GLY A 64 14.11 4.27 -21.53
CA GLY A 64 13.64 5.64 -21.44
C GLY A 64 12.31 5.81 -20.73
N ASP A 65 11.59 4.73 -20.42
CA ASP A 65 10.34 4.79 -19.67
C ASP A 65 10.59 5.36 -18.27
N VAL A 66 9.67 6.21 -17.82
CA VAL A 66 9.67 6.77 -16.47
C VAL A 66 8.52 6.14 -15.70
N VAL A 67 8.83 5.57 -14.55
CA VAL A 67 7.87 4.97 -13.63
C VAL A 67 7.94 5.71 -12.30
N ASP A 68 6.80 6.18 -11.82
CA ASP A 68 6.71 6.80 -10.51
C ASP A 68 6.63 5.72 -9.43
N PHE A 69 7.47 5.84 -8.42
CA PHE A 69 7.49 4.97 -7.26
C PHE A 69 7.19 5.75 -5.98
N ILE A 70 6.40 5.16 -5.11
CA ILE A 70 6.19 5.64 -3.75
C ILE A 70 6.86 4.68 -2.76
N SER A 71 7.35 5.25 -1.66
CA SER A 71 7.84 4.50 -0.52
C SER A 71 6.84 4.52 0.62
N CYS A 72 6.80 3.44 1.39
CA CYS A 72 5.93 3.22 2.52
C CYS A 72 6.78 2.81 3.72
N GLU A 73 6.70 3.57 4.81
CA GLU A 73 7.23 3.15 6.10
C GLU A 73 6.07 2.69 6.99
N ARG A 74 6.07 1.41 7.38
CA ARG A 74 5.10 0.86 8.34
C ARG A 74 5.43 1.37 9.74
N LEU A 75 4.50 2.10 10.35
CA LEU A 75 4.71 2.80 11.63
C LEU A 75 4.27 1.98 12.86
N GLY A 76 3.87 0.72 12.64
CA GLY A 76 3.38 -0.19 13.66
C GLY A 76 1.88 -0.05 13.89
N ASP A 77 1.27 -1.14 14.29
CA ASP A 77 -0.17 -1.19 14.48
C ASP A 77 -0.56 -0.70 15.89
N VAL A 78 -1.75 -0.10 15.99
CA VAL A 78 -2.35 0.25 17.29
C VAL A 78 -3.67 -0.47 17.42
N ASP A 79 -3.76 -1.31 18.44
CA ASP A 79 -5.01 -1.94 18.83
C ASP A 79 -5.95 -0.90 19.46
N VAL A 80 -7.22 -0.96 19.10
CA VAL A 80 -8.28 -0.16 19.70
C VAL A 80 -9.45 -1.04 20.11
N THR A 81 -9.97 -0.80 21.31
CA THR A 81 -11.27 -1.31 21.73
C THR A 81 -12.32 -0.23 21.52
N LEU A 82 -13.25 -0.44 20.59
CA LEU A 82 -14.39 0.43 20.35
C LEU A 82 -15.63 -0.13 21.06
N ARG A 83 -16.39 0.74 21.73
CA ARG A 83 -17.66 0.40 22.37
C ARG A 83 -18.84 0.92 21.57
N ARG A 84 -20.01 0.32 21.79
CA ARG A 84 -21.26 0.68 21.11
C ARG A 84 -21.70 2.13 21.35
N ASP A 85 -21.34 2.70 22.49
CA ASP A 85 -21.61 4.11 22.81
C ASP A 85 -20.68 5.09 22.07
N GLY A 86 -19.75 4.59 21.26
CA GLY A 86 -18.74 5.37 20.54
C GLY A 86 -17.52 5.73 21.38
N THR A 87 -17.43 5.27 22.63
CA THR A 87 -16.19 5.42 23.42
C THR A 87 -15.14 4.41 22.97
N TYR A 88 -13.87 4.75 23.16
CA TYR A 88 -12.77 3.91 22.73
C TYR A 88 -11.61 3.88 23.73
N VAL A 89 -10.80 2.82 23.67
CA VAL A 89 -9.55 2.67 24.41
C VAL A 89 -8.46 2.28 23.41
N LEU A 90 -7.40 3.11 23.32
CA LEU A 90 -6.20 2.79 22.55
C LEU A 90 -5.25 1.96 23.39
N HIS A 91 -4.75 0.87 22.81
CA HIS A 91 -3.74 -0.01 23.39
C HIS A 91 -2.39 0.25 22.74
N GLY A 92 -1.98 1.51 22.75
CA GLY A 92 -0.76 1.96 22.11
C GLY A 92 -0.72 3.49 22.01
N THR A 93 0.34 4.00 21.38
CA THR A 93 0.45 5.42 21.04
C THR A 93 0.28 5.55 19.55
N LEU A 94 -0.59 6.46 19.12
CA LEU A 94 -0.68 6.91 17.73
C LEU A 94 0.59 7.72 17.38
N PRO A 95 1.43 7.29 16.41
CA PRO A 95 2.47 8.14 15.85
C PRO A 95 1.97 9.53 15.43
N ARG A 96 2.87 10.53 15.48
CA ARG A 96 2.46 11.94 15.37
C ARG A 96 2.39 12.47 13.93
N VAL A 97 2.78 11.68 12.93
CA VAL A 97 3.11 12.15 11.56
C VAL A 97 2.06 11.71 10.53
N TYR A 98 0.80 11.51 10.93
CA TYR A 98 -0.17 10.80 10.11
C TYR A 98 -1.01 11.67 9.17
N ASN A 99 -1.32 11.08 8.01
CA ASN A 99 -2.31 11.60 7.05
C ASN A 99 -3.42 10.57 6.71
N ALA A 100 -3.33 9.30 7.17
CA ALA A 100 -4.29 8.25 6.84
C ALA A 100 -4.38 7.17 7.93
N LEU A 101 -5.60 6.68 8.20
CA LEU A 101 -5.89 5.53 9.05
C LEU A 101 -6.34 4.39 8.13
N ILE A 102 -5.62 3.26 8.17
CA ILE A 102 -5.93 2.10 7.32
C ILE A 102 -6.56 1.02 8.20
N VAL A 103 -7.73 0.54 7.80
CA VAL A 103 -8.40 -0.59 8.44
C VAL A 103 -8.22 -1.83 7.57
N ASP A 104 -7.88 -2.97 8.15
CA ASP A 104 -7.75 -4.21 7.38
C ASP A 104 -9.07 -4.55 6.67
N GLY A 105 -9.03 -4.59 5.33
CA GLY A 105 -10.18 -4.86 4.47
C GLY A 105 -10.93 -3.62 3.96
N ASP A 106 -10.51 -2.41 4.33
CA ASP A 106 -11.03 -1.13 3.81
C ASP A 106 -9.92 -0.07 3.79
N ILE A 107 -9.44 0.27 2.60
CA ILE A 107 -8.39 1.28 2.41
C ILE A 107 -8.95 2.65 2.00
N ASP A 108 -10.27 2.78 1.85
CA ASP A 108 -10.94 4.01 1.37
C ASP A 108 -11.37 4.95 2.50
N THR A 109 -11.34 4.50 3.75
CA THR A 109 -11.73 5.35 4.88
C THR A 109 -10.58 6.26 5.35
N LEU A 110 -10.31 7.29 4.55
CA LEU A 110 -9.45 8.42 4.97
C LEU A 110 -10.23 9.32 5.95
N CYS A 111 -9.77 9.36 7.21
CA CYS A 111 -10.24 10.29 8.23
C CYS A 111 -9.06 11.07 8.79
N ASP A 112 -9.24 12.38 9.01
CA ASP A 112 -8.18 13.26 9.52
C ASP A 112 -7.90 13.04 11.01
N SER A 113 -8.79 12.30 11.69
CA SER A 113 -8.67 11.95 13.11
C SER A 113 -9.52 10.73 13.46
N PHE A 114 -9.17 10.08 14.58
CA PHE A 114 -9.96 8.99 15.14
C PHE A 114 -11.36 9.47 15.60
N GLU A 115 -11.46 10.70 16.10
CA GLU A 115 -12.72 11.35 16.48
C GLU A 115 -13.64 11.59 15.28
N GLU A 116 -13.09 11.89 14.11
CA GLU A 116 -13.86 11.99 12.88
C GLU A 116 -14.37 10.61 12.43
N MET A 117 -13.50 9.59 12.46
CA MET A 117 -13.89 8.21 12.16
C MET A 117 -15.06 7.76 13.07
N THR A 118 -14.95 8.01 14.37
CA THR A 118 -15.97 7.68 15.37
C THR A 118 -17.29 8.42 15.11
N ARG A 119 -17.24 9.70 14.71
CA ARG A 119 -18.45 10.45 14.33
C ARG A 119 -19.09 9.94 13.04
N ARG A 120 -18.29 9.59 12.02
CA ARG A 120 -18.80 9.04 10.76
C ARG A 120 -19.51 7.70 11.00
N ILE A 121 -18.96 6.86 11.88
CA ILE A 121 -19.58 5.62 12.37
C ILE A 121 -20.94 5.89 13.03
N GLN A 122 -21.02 6.89 13.92
CA GLN A 122 -22.26 7.24 14.62
C GLN A 122 -23.35 7.79 13.68
N GLY A 123 -22.97 8.48 12.61
CA GLY A 123 -23.89 9.22 11.74
C GLY A 123 -24.51 8.42 10.58
N ARG A 124 -23.90 7.31 10.15
CA ARG A 124 -24.34 6.54 8.96
C ARG A 124 -25.15 5.29 9.27
N GLY A 125 -25.33 4.97 10.55
CA GLY A 125 -25.90 3.68 10.95
C GLY A 125 -24.87 2.56 10.76
N TRP A 126 -24.93 1.57 11.65
CA TRP A 126 -23.94 0.49 11.73
C TRP A 126 -23.99 -0.46 10.51
N ASP A 127 -25.05 -0.38 9.71
CA ASP A 127 -25.37 -1.28 8.60
C ASP A 127 -24.64 -0.93 7.29
N GLU A 128 -24.26 0.33 7.06
CA GLU A 128 -23.54 0.75 5.83
C GLU A 128 -22.02 0.45 5.90
N LEU A 129 -21.45 0.32 7.10
CA LEU A 129 -20.05 -0.08 7.34
C LEU A 129 -19.93 -1.61 7.51
N GLY A 130 -20.64 -2.35 6.64
CA GLY A 130 -21.03 -3.77 6.73
C GLY A 130 -19.94 -4.84 6.92
N THR A 131 -18.74 -4.47 7.33
CA THR A 131 -17.64 -5.36 7.72
C THR A 131 -17.04 -5.04 9.10
N LEU A 132 -17.29 -3.86 9.66
CA LEU A 132 -16.54 -3.34 10.83
C LEU A 132 -17.28 -3.37 12.18
N LEU A 133 -18.59 -3.45 12.22
CA LEU A 133 -19.32 -2.79 13.30
C LEU A 133 -20.27 -3.69 14.12
N LEU A 134 -19.82 -4.05 15.33
CA LEU A 134 -20.54 -4.36 16.59
C LEU A 134 -22.03 -4.82 16.56
N THR A 135 -22.48 -5.65 15.62
CA THR A 135 -23.90 -6.03 15.57
C THR A 135 -24.38 -6.81 16.80
N ASP A 136 -23.46 -7.52 17.49
CA ASP A 136 -23.83 -8.48 18.55
C ASP A 136 -22.95 -8.42 19.82
N VAL A 137 -22.08 -7.42 19.97
CA VAL A 137 -21.18 -7.28 21.14
C VAL A 137 -21.09 -5.84 21.64
N ASP A 138 -20.97 -5.66 22.96
CA ASP A 138 -20.87 -4.33 23.59
C ASP A 138 -19.53 -3.61 23.29
N GLU A 139 -18.49 -4.39 23.02
CA GLU A 139 -17.15 -3.92 22.66
C GLU A 139 -16.47 -4.84 21.62
N ARG A 140 -15.59 -4.26 20.80
CA ARG A 140 -14.76 -4.99 19.83
C ARG A 140 -13.36 -4.43 19.80
N ARG A 141 -12.39 -5.35 19.78
CA ARG A 141 -11.00 -5.03 19.52
C ARG A 141 -10.74 -5.10 18.02
N MET A 142 -10.05 -4.10 17.49
CA MET A 142 -9.58 -4.04 16.11
C MET A 142 -8.14 -3.51 16.10
N SER A 143 -7.35 -3.93 15.12
CA SER A 143 -6.02 -3.39 14.87
C SER A 143 -6.14 -2.27 13.84
N MET A 144 -5.51 -1.12 14.10
CA MET A 144 -5.35 -0.04 13.13
C MET A 144 -3.93 -0.06 12.60
N SER A 145 -3.81 -0.13 11.27
CA SER A 145 -2.52 -0.19 10.59
C SER A 145 -2.11 1.22 10.15
N PHE A 146 -0.87 1.60 10.41
CA PHE A 146 -0.35 2.93 10.07
C PHE A 146 0.84 2.86 9.13
N ALA A 147 0.83 3.76 8.16
CA ALA A 147 1.88 3.90 7.17
C ALA A 147 2.18 5.38 6.92
N ASN A 148 3.46 5.67 6.70
CA ASN A 148 3.90 6.95 6.14
C ASN A 148 4.28 6.73 4.68
N TRP A 149 3.55 7.38 3.78
CA TRP A 149 3.77 7.30 2.35
C TRP A 149 4.52 8.52 1.86
N SER A 150 5.51 8.33 0.98
CA SER A 150 6.13 9.46 0.28
C SER A 150 5.27 9.96 -0.86
N ASP A 151 5.54 11.18 -1.32
CA ASP A 151 5.10 11.60 -2.65
C ASP A 151 5.68 10.65 -3.73
N PRO A 152 5.02 10.50 -4.90
CA PRO A 152 5.57 9.79 -6.03
C PRO A 152 6.91 10.37 -6.48
N VAL A 153 7.89 9.49 -6.70
CA VAL A 153 9.24 9.85 -7.16
C VAL A 153 9.49 9.17 -8.51
N PRO A 154 9.85 9.93 -9.56
CA PRO A 154 10.10 9.37 -10.89
C PRO A 154 11.43 8.63 -10.97
N TYR A 155 11.39 7.43 -11.57
CA TYR A 155 12.58 6.64 -11.91
C TYR A 155 12.63 6.32 -13.40
N LEU A 156 13.79 6.49 -14.01
CA LEU A 156 14.08 6.17 -15.39
C LEU A 156 14.49 4.70 -15.52
N PHE A 157 13.87 3.97 -16.43
CA PHE A 157 14.32 2.64 -16.83
C PHE A 157 15.44 2.72 -17.86
N GLU A 158 16.58 2.09 -17.54
CA GLU A 158 17.75 2.05 -18.40
C GLU A 158 18.55 0.75 -18.27
N ILE A 159 19.54 0.55 -19.15
CA ILE A 159 20.51 -0.54 -19.05
C ILE A 159 21.89 0.07 -18.81
N VAL A 160 22.43 -0.14 -17.61
CA VAL A 160 23.76 0.31 -17.19
C VAL A 160 24.66 -0.90 -17.04
N ASP A 161 25.80 -0.92 -17.73
CA ASP A 161 26.75 -2.04 -17.74
C ASP A 161 26.09 -3.39 -18.06
N GLY A 162 25.12 -3.38 -18.98
CA GLY A 162 24.38 -4.58 -19.40
C GLY A 162 23.35 -5.08 -18.39
N LYS A 163 23.06 -4.31 -17.32
CA LYS A 163 22.05 -4.66 -16.31
C LYS A 163 20.87 -3.68 -16.36
N PRO A 164 19.63 -4.17 -16.34
CA PRO A 164 18.47 -3.30 -16.27
C PRO A 164 18.38 -2.68 -14.87
N VAL A 165 18.13 -1.38 -14.81
CA VAL A 165 18.04 -0.62 -13.56
C VAL A 165 16.95 0.45 -13.66
N PHE A 166 16.46 0.87 -12.50
CA PHE A 166 15.72 2.11 -12.33
C PHE A 166 16.63 3.13 -11.66
N THR A 167 16.84 4.29 -12.29
CA THR A 167 17.62 5.38 -11.71
C THR A 167 16.75 6.59 -11.38
N PRO A 168 16.95 7.25 -10.23
CA PRO A 168 16.16 8.43 -9.89
C PRO A 168 16.31 9.51 -10.97
N VAL A 169 15.18 10.02 -11.47
CA VAL A 169 15.22 11.17 -12.37
C VAL A 169 15.57 12.40 -11.53
N PRO A 170 16.63 13.15 -11.87
CA PRO A 170 16.97 14.37 -11.15
C PRO A 170 15.78 15.33 -11.21
N VAL A 171 15.27 15.74 -10.04
CA VAL A 171 14.22 16.75 -9.98
C VAL A 171 14.74 17.99 -10.68
N ALA A 172 14.13 18.38 -11.80
CA ALA A 172 14.42 19.66 -12.41
C ALA A 172 14.10 20.73 -11.35
N LYS A 173 15.12 21.47 -10.92
CA LYS A 173 14.90 22.64 -10.06
C LYS A 173 13.94 23.56 -10.82
N GLN A 174 12.71 23.69 -10.31
CA GLN A 174 11.75 24.67 -10.78
C GLN A 174 12.33 26.09 -10.64
#